data_AF-A0A0L7KNL9-F1
#
_entry.id   AF-A0A0L7KNL9-F1
#
_cell.length_a   1.000
_cell.length_b   1.000
_cell.length_c   1.000
_cell.angle_alpha   90.00
_cell.angle_beta   90.00
_cell.angle_gamma   90.00
#
_symmetry.space_group_name_H-M   'P 1'
#
loop_
_entity.id
_entity.type
_entity.pdbx_description
1 polymer ?
#
loop_
_entity_poly.entity_id
_entity_poly.type
_entity_poly.pdbx_seq_one_letter_code
_entity_poly.pdbx_strand_id
1 'polypeptide(L)'
;MAKMRDYAADKETFKNFFVDFCQTDDEGTKNFKYAEQLTKVAHRESVSFVVELDDLHEAQEELAEAVRQNTRRYTNMVSDVVYEMLPDYKHREI
;
A
#
# COMPACT_ATOMS: atom_id res chain seq x y z
N MET A 1 8.76 -18.60 -21.55
CA MET A 1 9.57 -17.36 -21.36
C MET A 1 8.97 -16.64 -20.17
N ALA A 2 9.67 -16.56 -19.03
CA ALA A 2 9.18 -15.74 -17.92
C ALA A 2 9.23 -14.27 -18.37
N LYS A 3 8.06 -13.62 -18.45
CA LYS A 3 7.97 -12.19 -18.75
C LYS A 3 8.74 -11.46 -17.66
N MET A 4 9.75 -10.68 -18.04
CA MET A 4 10.49 -9.86 -17.08
C MET A 4 9.49 -8.90 -16.45
N ARG A 5 9.33 -8.98 -15.13
CA ARG A 5 8.37 -8.16 -14.40
C ARG A 5 8.83 -6.71 -14.39
N ASP A 6 7.90 -5.81 -14.65
CA ASP A 6 8.16 -4.36 -14.64
C ASP A 6 7.93 -3.82 -13.23
N TYR A 7 9.03 -3.62 -12.51
CA TYR A 7 9.00 -3.12 -11.13
C TYR A 7 8.65 -1.64 -11.03
N ALA A 8 8.78 -0.86 -12.11
CA ALA A 8 8.31 0.52 -12.12
C ALA A 8 6.78 0.54 -12.17
N ALA A 9 6.19 -0.32 -13.00
CA ALA A 9 4.74 -0.50 -13.05
C ALA A 9 4.19 -0.99 -11.69
N ASP A 10 4.82 -2.00 -11.08
CA ASP A 10 4.42 -2.50 -9.75
C ASP A 10 4.44 -1.38 -8.69
N LYS A 11 5.45 -0.51 -8.73
CA LYS A 11 5.59 0.61 -7.79
C LYS A 11 4.41 1.58 -7.90
N GLU A 12 4.01 1.92 -9.12
CA GLU A 12 2.84 2.77 -9.37
C GLU A 12 1.54 2.06 -8.99
N THR A 13 1.44 0.75 -9.21
CA THR A 13 0.30 -0.05 -8.72
C THR A 13 0.17 0.00 -7.20
N PHE A 14 1.27 -0.07 -6.44
CA PHE A 14 1.22 0.08 -4.98
C PHE A 14 0.74 1.46 -4.54
N LYS A 15 1.21 2.52 -5.19
CA LYS A 15 0.74 3.89 -4.91
C LYS A 15 -0.77 3.98 -5.08
N ASN A 16 -1.29 3.53 -6.22
CA ASN A 16 -2.72 3.53 -6.49
C ASN A 16 -3.47 2.67 -5.47
N PHE A 17 -2.99 1.47 -5.17
CA PHE A 17 -3.60 0.59 -4.18
C PHE A 17 -3.73 1.24 -2.79
N PHE A 18 -2.68 1.93 -2.31
CA PHE A 18 -2.73 2.58 -1.00
C PHE A 18 -3.71 3.77 -0.93
N VAL A 19 -4.03 4.39 -2.06
CA VAL A 19 -4.98 5.51 -2.15
C VAL A 19 -6.41 5.02 -2.40
N ASP A 20 -6.57 4.08 -3.32
CA ASP A 20 -7.87 3.72 -3.89
C ASP A 20 -8.57 2.59 -3.14
N PHE A 21 -7.83 1.74 -2.42
CA PHE A 21 -8.42 0.61 -1.71
C PHE A 21 -9.35 1.10 -0.59
N CYS A 22 -10.63 0.76 -0.74
CA CYS A 22 -11.66 1.04 0.24
C CYS A 22 -12.48 -0.21 0.54
N GLN A 23 -12.82 -0.37 1.82
CA GLN A 23 -13.76 -1.38 2.28
C GLN A 23 -15.01 -0.66 2.76
N THR A 24 -16.17 -1.18 2.36
CA THR A 24 -17.46 -0.67 2.84
C THR A 24 -17.84 -1.45 4.09
N ASP A 25 -18.10 -0.77 5.19
CA ASP A 25 -18.62 -1.42 6.40
C ASP A 25 -20.11 -1.77 6.29
N ASP A 26 -20.64 -2.45 7.30
CA ASP A 26 -22.05 -2.88 7.36
C ASP A 26 -23.03 -1.68 7.34
N GLU A 27 -22.56 -0.46 7.65
CA GLU A 27 -23.34 0.78 7.64
C GLU A 27 -23.27 1.51 6.28
N GLY A 28 -22.48 1.00 5.33
CA GLY A 28 -22.32 1.59 4.00
C GLY A 28 -21.25 2.68 3.91
N THR A 29 -20.45 2.89 4.96
CA THR A 29 -19.38 3.88 4.98
C THR A 29 -18.11 3.31 4.33
N LYS A 30 -17.50 4.10 3.45
CA LYS A 30 -16.24 3.73 2.78
C LYS A 30 -15.05 4.06 3.67
N ASN A 31 -14.30 3.03 4.03
CA ASN A 31 -13.08 3.14 4.83
C ASN A 31 -11.86 2.92 3.94
N PHE A 32 -11.03 3.96 3.78
CA PHE A 32 -9.77 3.92 3.03
C PHE A 32 -8.64 3.43 3.95
N LYS A 33 -8.62 2.13 4.21
CA LYS A 33 -7.76 1.46 5.20
C LYS A 33 -6.29 1.90 5.13
N TYR A 34 -5.71 1.94 3.93
CA TYR A 34 -4.28 2.26 3.74
C TYR A 34 -3.99 3.76 3.77
N ALA A 35 -4.88 4.60 3.24
CA ALA A 35 -4.77 6.05 3.34
C ALA A 35 -4.84 6.54 4.79
N GLU A 36 -5.70 5.92 5.61
CA GLU A 36 -5.77 6.23 7.05
C GLU A 36 -4.48 5.81 7.77
N GLN A 37 -3.92 4.63 7.46
CA GLN A 37 -2.63 4.21 8.00
C GLN A 37 -1.49 5.17 7.60
N LEU A 38 -1.43 5.61 6.33
CA LEU A 38 -0.45 6.60 5.87
C LEU A 38 -0.52 7.90 6.71
N THR A 39 -1.74 8.37 6.99
CA THR A 39 -1.98 9.56 7.82
C THR A 39 -1.43 9.37 9.24
N LYS A 40 -1.74 8.22 9.88
CA LYS A 40 -1.26 7.90 11.24
C LYS A 40 0.27 7.81 11.31
N VAL A 41 0.91 7.20 10.30
CA VAL A 41 2.37 7.13 10.22
C VAL A 41 2.97 8.52 9.98
N ALA A 42 2.39 9.32 9.09
CA ALA A 42 2.85 10.68 8.80
C ALA A 42 2.79 11.60 10.03
N HIS A 43 1.80 11.41 10.91
CA HIS A 43 1.65 12.18 12.16
C HIS A 43 2.37 11.55 13.35
N ARG A 44 3.14 10.46 13.13
CA ARG A 44 3.85 9.69 14.17
C ARG A 44 2.94 9.11 15.26
N GLU A 45 1.68 8.87 14.93
CA GLU A 45 0.72 8.17 15.79
C GLU A 45 0.89 6.64 15.71
N SER A 46 1.38 6.17 14.56
CA SER A 46 1.76 4.78 14.32
C SER A 46 3.22 4.68 13.86
N VAL A 47 3.89 3.60 14.24
CA VAL A 47 5.26 3.27 13.82
C VAL A 47 5.31 2.17 12.76
N SER A 48 4.14 1.59 12.42
CA SER A 48 4.03 0.48 11.49
C SER A 48 3.00 0.78 10.40
N PHE A 49 3.32 0.36 9.18
CA PHE A 49 2.42 0.33 8.04
C PHE A 49 2.27 -1.14 7.62
N VAL A 50 1.07 -1.70 7.82
CA VAL A 50 0.80 -3.13 7.59
C VAL A 50 -0.03 -3.28 6.33
N VAL A 51 0.49 -4.04 5.37
CA VAL A 51 -0.18 -4.38 4.10
C VAL A 51 -0.66 -5.82 4.16
N GLU A 52 -1.99 -6.01 4.11
CA GLU A 52 -2.59 -7.34 4.07
C GLU A 52 -2.50 -7.90 2.65
N LEU A 53 -2.01 -9.13 2.52
CA LEU A 53 -1.90 -9.78 1.21
C LEU A 53 -3.27 -10.17 0.64
N ASP A 54 -4.26 -10.42 1.50
CA ASP A 54 -5.62 -10.72 1.06
C ASP A 54 -6.26 -9.50 0.38
N ASP A 55 -6.15 -8.31 0.98
CA ASP A 55 -6.59 -7.05 0.38
C ASP A 55 -5.87 -6.78 -0.96
N LEU A 56 -4.55 -7.04 -1.02
CA LEU A 56 -3.76 -6.89 -2.23
C LEU A 56 -4.16 -7.91 -3.30
N HIS A 57 -4.53 -9.12 -2.91
CA HIS A 57 -4.97 -10.17 -3.82
C HIS A 57 -6.35 -9.83 -4.41
N GLU A 58 -7.27 -9.31 -3.59
CA GLU A 58 -8.57 -8.82 -4.03
C GLU A 58 -8.44 -7.68 -5.06
N ALA A 59 -7.51 -6.75 -4.85
CA ALA A 59 -7.28 -5.65 -5.78
C ALA A 59 -6.44 -6.03 -7.01
N GLN A 60 -5.38 -6.84 -6.83
CA GLN A 60 -4.40 -7.19 -7.84
C GLN A 60 -3.73 -8.54 -7.55
N GLU A 61 -4.43 -9.64 -7.89
CA GLU A 61 -3.98 -11.02 -7.69
C GLU A 61 -2.54 -11.28 -8.16
N GLU A 62 -2.17 -10.85 -9.37
CA GLU A 62 -0.83 -11.08 -9.93
C GLU A 62 0.28 -10.39 -9.12
N LEU A 63 -0.03 -9.25 -8.50
CA LEU A 63 0.91 -8.53 -7.64
C LEU A 63 1.06 -9.23 -6.29
N ALA A 64 -0.04 -9.65 -5.67
CA ALA A 64 0.01 -10.44 -4.45
C ALA A 64 0.86 -11.71 -4.62
N GLU A 65 0.71 -12.44 -5.72
CA GLU A 65 1.50 -13.65 -5.97
C GLU A 65 2.99 -13.35 -6.19
N ALA A 66 3.34 -12.26 -6.87
CA ALA A 66 4.75 -11.88 -6.98
C ALA A 66 5.37 -11.42 -5.66
N VAL A 67 4.60 -10.76 -4.78
CA VAL A 67 5.04 -10.45 -3.41
C VAL A 67 5.36 -11.74 -2.65
N ARG A 68 4.54 -12.79 -2.79
CA ARG A 68 4.81 -14.10 -2.18
C ARG A 68 6.07 -14.76 -2.75
N GLN A 69 6.33 -14.61 -4.04
CA GLN A 69 7.50 -15.19 -4.70
C GLN A 69 8.81 -14.43 -4.42
N ASN A 70 8.75 -13.15 -4.06
CA ASN A 70 9.95 -12.34 -3.76
C ASN A 70 9.69 -11.27 -2.69
N THR A 71 9.33 -11.70 -1.48
CA THR A 71 8.91 -10.80 -0.41
C THR A 71 9.96 -9.72 -0.10
N ARG A 72 11.24 -10.09 -0.04
CA ARG A 72 12.32 -9.15 0.29
C ARG A 72 12.38 -7.94 -0.65
N ARG A 73 12.24 -8.16 -1.97
CA ARG A 73 12.24 -7.05 -2.94
C ARG A 73 11.02 -6.15 -2.74
N TYR A 74 9.85 -6.74 -2.57
CA TYR A 74 8.61 -6.00 -2.44
C TYR A 74 8.49 -5.26 -1.11
N THR A 75 9.03 -5.78 -0.01
CA THR A 75 9.11 -5.05 1.26
C THR A 75 9.94 -3.77 1.12
N ASN A 76 11.08 -3.83 0.45
CA ASN A 76 11.90 -2.64 0.19
C ASN A 76 11.17 -1.65 -0.72
N MET A 77 10.56 -2.15 -1.80
CA MET A 77 9.78 -1.30 -2.72
C MET A 77 8.62 -0.60 -2.01
N VAL A 78 7.85 -1.32 -1.20
CA VAL A 78 6.73 -0.74 -0.43
C VAL A 78 7.26 0.28 0.57
N SER A 79 8.41 0.03 1.20
CA SER A 79 9.04 1.00 2.11
C SER A 79 9.39 2.30 1.39
N ASP A 80 9.95 2.21 0.18
CA ASP A 80 10.25 3.38 -0.66
C ASP A 80 8.98 4.11 -1.10
N VAL A 81 7.93 3.38 -1.49
CA VAL A 81 6.62 3.95 -1.86
C VAL A 81 6.01 4.70 -0.69
N VAL A 82 5.95 4.09 0.49
CA VAL A 82 5.40 4.72 1.69
C VAL A 82 6.21 5.98 2.02
N TYR A 83 7.54 5.89 2.03
CA TYR A 83 8.41 7.04 2.28
C TYR A 83 8.15 8.21 1.32
N GLU A 84 7.97 7.93 0.03
CA GLU A 84 7.63 8.94 -0.98
C GLU A 84 6.26 9.58 -0.75
N MET A 85 5.29 8.82 -0.23
CA MET A 85 3.91 9.29 -0.01
C MET A 85 3.71 10.03 1.31
N LEU A 86 4.49 9.74 2.36
CA LEU A 86 4.30 10.35 3.69
C LEU A 86 4.21 11.89 3.71
N PRO A 87 4.97 12.67 2.90
CA PRO A 87 4.84 14.12 2.86
C PRO A 87 3.44 14.60 2.50
N ASP A 88 2.73 13.91 1.62
CA ASP A 88 1.40 14.30 1.13
C ASP A 88 0.30 14.09 2.19
N TYR A 89 0.56 13.24 3.18
CA TYR A 89 -0.37 12.88 4.26
C TYR A 89 -0.08 13.61 5.59
N LYS A 90 0.94 14.49 5.61
CA LYS A 90 1.24 15.33 6.78
C LYS A 90 0.40 16.62 6.77
N HIS A 91 -0.84 16.51 7.27
CA HIS A 91 -1.80 17.63 7.31
C HIS A 91 -1.62 18.59 8.50
N ARG A 92 -0.76 18.26 9.47
CA ARG A 92 -0.46 19.11 10.65
C ARG A 92 0.99 18.96 11.11
N GLU A 93 1.50 19.96 11.80
CA GLU A 93 2.78 19.84 12.52
C GLU A 93 2.59 19.04 13.81
N ILE A 94 3.64 18.32 14.21
CA ILE A 94 3.71 17.44 15.39
C ILE A 94 4.35 18.22 16.53
#